data_AF-A0A969KGI8-F1
#
_entry.id   AF-A0A969KGI8-F1
#
_cell.length_a   1.000
_cell.length_b   1.000
_cell.length_c   1.000
_cell.angle_alpha   90.00
_cell.angle_beta   90.00
_cell.angle_gamma   90.00
#
_symmetry.space_group_name_H-M   'P 1'
#
loop_
_entity.id
_entity.type
_entity.pdbx_description
1 polymer ?
#
loop_
_entity_poly.entity_id
_entity_poly.type
_entity_poly.pdbx_seq_one_letter_code
_entity_poly.pdbx_strand_id
1 'polypeptide(L)'
;MTHPFPDQRWQIAQPNGRLIDQLVNQLHLDPLIAQVMANRSIADLPQAQVYLIPEEQDLPAPQSEFTDLLPSVAILKTAIERGDKIGICGDYDADGMTSTALLMRAFKHLGANADYVIPSRMKDGYGINERIVEELHQSGFKVIVTVDNGIAAYDAIAHGKALGMQVIITDHHDLPEQLPPADTILNPKLLSPHSLYSGLAGVGVAYILAVSLAQAMGQNQGITRPLLELYTLGTIADLAPLIGVNRRWLKRGLKLLPHSDIAGIQALMQTANIDQSKKQLQPDHIGFQLGPRINAVGRIGDPQDVINLLTTDSFDEALKAAHQCEQTNRTRQQLCEQIDLSLLFRWFLDLHPSDEAFDPTTFTKNRQRLLDHDIADEFFAAVSSRRSCVVTCHRIISLSTGLCCRRGRRTRASNPTTAPATTGTATGSRAATPRSISKARSGRTRPTPRRLILRRCCSASPTRLPRSCPTWGIC
;
A
#
# COMPACT_ATOMS: atom_id res chain seq x y z
N MET A 1 8.13 37.16 14.35
CA MET A 1 8.68 35.80 14.13
C MET A 1 7.51 34.83 14.12
N THR A 2 6.99 34.54 12.93
CA THR A 2 5.96 33.52 12.71
C THR A 2 6.61 32.15 12.99
N HIS A 3 5.99 31.34 13.85
CA HIS A 3 6.56 30.05 14.26
C HIS A 3 6.87 29.18 13.02
N PRO A 4 8.10 28.63 12.89
CA PRO A 4 8.52 27.88 11.69
C PRO A 4 8.00 26.44 11.65
N PHE A 5 7.12 26.04 12.57
CA PHE A 5 6.56 24.68 12.63
C PHE A 5 5.04 24.72 12.66
N PRO A 6 4.36 23.74 12.04
CA PRO A 6 2.90 23.63 12.12
C PRO A 6 2.47 23.43 13.57
N ASP A 7 1.43 24.14 14.01
CA ASP A 7 0.78 23.97 15.31
C ASP A 7 0.13 22.57 15.39
N GLN A 8 0.90 21.55 15.78
CA GLN A 8 0.35 20.22 16.04
C GLN A 8 -0.49 20.27 17.33
N ARG A 9 -1.81 20.12 17.18
CA ARG A 9 -2.77 20.16 18.30
C ARG A 9 -3.20 18.75 18.67
N TRP A 10 -2.94 18.37 19.91
CA TRP A 10 -3.46 17.12 20.47
C TRP A 10 -4.96 17.26 20.71
N GLN A 11 -5.75 16.37 20.13
CA GLN A 11 -7.19 16.28 20.36
C GLN A 11 -7.48 14.97 21.10
N ILE A 12 -8.05 15.08 22.30
CA ILE A 12 -8.45 13.92 23.10
C ILE A 12 -9.94 13.71 22.87
N ALA A 13 -10.28 12.56 22.31
CA ALA A 13 -11.68 12.16 22.10
C ALA A 13 -12.40 12.04 23.44
N GLN A 14 -13.63 12.56 23.51
CA GLN A 14 -14.44 12.47 24.73
C GLN A 14 -15.03 11.06 24.87
N PRO A 15 -15.05 10.50 26.09
CA PRO A 15 -15.63 9.18 26.33
C PRO A 15 -17.15 9.18 26.14
N ASN A 16 -17.67 8.16 25.45
CA ASN A 16 -19.11 7.85 25.43
C ASN A 16 -19.39 6.75 26.46
N GLY A 17 -19.57 7.13 27.72
CA GLY A 17 -19.71 6.19 28.84
C GLY A 17 -20.78 5.13 28.62
N ARG A 18 -21.95 5.52 28.10
CA ARG A 18 -23.07 4.60 27.83
C ARG A 18 -22.70 3.52 26.81
N LEU A 19 -22.11 3.92 25.68
CA LEU A 19 -21.68 2.97 24.65
C LEU A 19 -20.58 2.06 25.19
N ILE A 20 -19.59 2.62 25.90
CA ILE A 20 -18.50 1.85 26.50
C ILE A 20 -19.04 0.80 27.46
N ASP A 21 -19.95 1.16 28.36
CA ASP A 21 -20.56 0.23 29.30
C ASP A 21 -21.33 -0.89 28.57
N GLN A 22 -22.02 -0.57 27.48
CA GLN A 22 -22.69 -1.59 26.65
C GLN A 22 -21.66 -2.56 26.02
N LEU A 23 -20.60 -2.04 25.42
CA LEU A 23 -19.57 -2.84 24.76
C LEU A 23 -18.79 -3.72 25.77
N VAL A 24 -18.45 -3.19 26.93
CA VAL A 24 -17.76 -3.92 28.01
C VAL A 24 -18.64 -5.05 28.54
N ASN A 25 -19.91 -4.78 28.83
CA ASN A 25 -20.79 -5.77 29.45
C ASN A 25 -21.27 -6.85 28.49
N GLN A 26 -21.55 -6.49 27.23
CA GLN A 26 -22.20 -7.40 26.27
C GLN A 26 -21.21 -8.11 25.34
N LEU A 27 -20.08 -7.47 25.00
CA LEU A 27 -19.01 -8.08 24.18
C LEU A 27 -17.77 -8.46 25.00
N HIS A 28 -17.82 -8.29 26.33
CA HIS A 28 -16.72 -8.61 27.24
C HIS A 28 -15.39 -7.95 26.86
N LEU A 29 -15.46 -6.73 26.32
CA LEU A 29 -14.27 -5.97 25.90
C LEU A 29 -13.59 -5.28 27.07
N ASP A 30 -12.28 -5.10 26.96
CA ASP A 30 -11.55 -4.19 27.82
C ASP A 30 -12.07 -2.74 27.61
N PRO A 31 -12.27 -1.94 28.66
CA PRO A 31 -12.74 -0.55 28.54
C PRO A 31 -11.90 0.31 27.59
N LEU A 32 -10.58 0.06 27.50
CA LEU A 32 -9.70 0.76 26.57
C LEU A 32 -10.03 0.41 25.11
N ILE A 33 -10.31 -0.86 24.82
CA ILE A 33 -10.72 -1.30 23.48
C ILE A 33 -12.07 -0.69 23.12
N ALA A 34 -13.04 -0.71 24.04
CA ALA A 34 -14.34 -0.09 23.86
C ALA A 34 -14.22 1.43 23.57
N GLN A 35 -13.34 2.14 24.28
CA GLN A 35 -13.06 3.55 24.02
C GLN A 35 -12.43 3.77 22.63
N VAL A 36 -11.47 2.94 22.22
CA VAL A 36 -10.86 3.03 20.88
C VAL A 36 -11.88 2.77 19.79
N MET A 37 -12.81 1.83 20.00
CA MET A 37 -13.91 1.55 19.07
C MET A 37 -14.85 2.75 18.95
N ALA A 38 -15.25 3.35 20.07
CA ALA A 38 -16.06 4.57 20.07
C ALA A 38 -15.35 5.72 19.33
N ASN A 39 -14.02 5.87 19.49
CA ASN A 39 -13.22 6.87 18.78
C ASN A 39 -13.14 6.63 17.27
N ARG A 40 -13.43 5.40 16.80
CA ARG A 40 -13.52 5.04 15.38
C ARG A 40 -14.93 5.20 14.82
N SER A 41 -15.82 5.89 15.53
CA SER A 41 -17.23 6.10 15.15
C SER A 41 -18.05 4.81 15.04
N ILE A 42 -17.64 3.75 15.75
CA ILE A 42 -18.48 2.57 15.92
C ILE A 42 -19.56 2.94 16.93
N ALA A 43 -20.79 3.11 16.45
CA ALA A 43 -21.83 3.83 17.18
C ALA A 43 -22.68 2.93 18.10
N ASP A 44 -22.69 1.63 17.84
CA ASP A 44 -23.56 0.67 18.53
C ASP A 44 -22.96 -0.73 18.63
N LEU A 45 -23.68 -1.60 19.33
CA LEU A 45 -23.29 -2.99 19.58
C LEU A 45 -23.25 -3.84 18.29
N PRO A 46 -24.26 -3.82 17.40
CA PRO A 46 -24.19 -4.55 16.13
C PRO A 46 -22.97 -4.17 15.29
N GLN A 47 -22.67 -2.88 15.15
CA GLN A 47 -21.48 -2.42 14.44
C GLN A 47 -20.20 -2.91 15.11
N ALA A 48 -20.14 -2.89 16.45
CA ALA A 48 -18.99 -3.39 17.19
C ALA A 48 -18.77 -4.90 17.01
N GLN A 49 -19.86 -5.69 17.01
CA GLN A 49 -19.81 -7.12 16.80
C GLN A 49 -19.26 -7.45 15.40
N VAL A 50 -19.82 -6.85 14.36
CA VAL A 50 -19.33 -6.98 12.97
C VAL A 50 -17.89 -6.48 12.83
N TYR A 51 -17.51 -5.43 13.55
CA TYR A 51 -16.14 -4.93 13.51
C TYR A 51 -15.14 -5.96 14.05
N LEU A 52 -15.47 -6.66 15.14
CA LEU A 52 -14.63 -7.67 15.77
C LEU A 52 -14.64 -8.99 15.01
N ILE A 53 -15.80 -9.39 14.50
CA ILE A 53 -16.03 -10.62 13.75
C ILE A 53 -16.63 -10.26 12.37
N PRO A 54 -15.80 -9.79 11.41
CA PRO A 54 -16.30 -9.37 10.10
C PRO A 54 -17.07 -10.44 9.34
N GLU A 55 -16.84 -11.72 9.68
CA GLU A 55 -17.53 -12.85 9.05
C GLU A 55 -19.02 -12.93 9.40
N GLU A 56 -19.46 -12.32 10.50
CA GLU A 56 -20.88 -12.22 10.91
C GLU A 56 -21.64 -11.11 10.18
N GLN A 57 -20.95 -10.27 9.41
CA GLN A 57 -21.61 -9.22 8.62
C GLN A 57 -22.51 -9.86 7.56
N ASP A 58 -23.81 -9.55 7.60
CA ASP A 58 -24.69 -9.91 6.50
C ASP A 58 -24.35 -9.04 5.28
N LEU A 59 -24.19 -9.67 4.11
CA LEU A 59 -23.87 -8.96 2.88
C LEU A 59 -25.04 -9.11 1.92
N PRO A 60 -25.62 -7.99 1.42
CA PRO A 60 -26.59 -8.09 0.35
C PRO A 60 -25.92 -8.72 -0.88
N ALA A 61 -26.69 -9.43 -1.69
CA ALA A 61 -26.13 -10.06 -2.87
C ALA A 61 -25.61 -8.98 -3.83
N PRO A 62 -24.44 -9.12 -4.47
CA PRO A 62 -23.91 -8.06 -5.35
C PRO A 62 -24.89 -7.61 -6.43
N GLN A 63 -25.70 -8.53 -6.97
CA GLN A 63 -26.73 -8.23 -7.97
C GLN A 63 -27.91 -7.41 -7.46
N SER A 64 -28.12 -7.31 -6.15
CA SER A 64 -29.14 -6.41 -5.58
C SER A 64 -28.64 -4.99 -5.37
N GLU A 65 -27.32 -4.77 -5.43
CA GLU A 65 -26.69 -3.46 -5.24
C GLU A 65 -26.25 -2.88 -6.59
N PHE A 66 -25.57 -3.67 -7.41
CA PHE A 66 -25.09 -3.26 -8.72
C PHE A 66 -26.13 -3.62 -9.80
N THR A 67 -26.96 -2.64 -10.17
CA THR A 67 -28.00 -2.80 -11.20
C THR A 67 -27.46 -3.36 -12.52
N ASP A 68 -26.26 -2.91 -12.89
CA ASP A 68 -25.58 -3.26 -14.15
C ASP A 68 -24.79 -4.58 -14.10
N LEU A 69 -24.77 -5.27 -12.95
CA LEU A 69 -24.02 -6.53 -12.81
C LEU A 69 -24.62 -7.66 -13.66
N LEU A 70 -25.94 -7.86 -13.59
CA LEU A 70 -26.58 -8.92 -14.38
C LEU A 70 -26.49 -8.66 -15.89
N PRO A 71 -26.73 -7.42 -16.39
CA PRO A 71 -26.44 -7.07 -17.78
C PRO A 71 -24.98 -7.33 -18.19
N SER A 72 -24.00 -6.97 -17.36
CA SER A 72 -22.57 -7.20 -17.63
C SER A 72 -22.26 -8.70 -17.77
N VAL A 73 -22.80 -9.51 -16.86
CA VAL A 73 -22.66 -10.98 -16.90
C VAL A 73 -23.32 -11.55 -18.16
N ALA A 74 -24.47 -11.04 -18.57
CA ALA A 74 -25.15 -11.51 -19.78
C ALA A 74 -24.35 -11.21 -21.06
N ILE A 75 -23.76 -10.02 -21.16
CA ILE A 75 -22.87 -9.63 -22.27
C ILE A 75 -21.67 -10.58 -22.34
N LEU A 76 -20.95 -10.75 -21.23
CA LEU A 76 -19.76 -11.60 -21.18
C LEU A 76 -20.07 -13.07 -21.45
N LYS A 77 -21.12 -13.60 -20.83
CA LYS A 77 -21.55 -14.98 -21.08
C LYS A 77 -21.85 -15.21 -22.57
N THR A 78 -22.58 -14.29 -23.21
CA THR A 78 -22.89 -14.37 -24.63
C THR A 78 -21.62 -14.32 -25.49
N ALA A 79 -20.68 -13.43 -25.17
CA ALA A 79 -19.41 -13.31 -25.89
C ALA A 79 -18.57 -14.61 -25.76
N ILE A 80 -18.51 -15.20 -24.57
CA ILE A 80 -17.79 -16.45 -24.33
C ILE A 80 -18.45 -17.60 -25.10
N GLU A 81 -19.78 -17.74 -25.05
CA GLU A 81 -20.51 -18.79 -25.77
C GLU A 81 -20.36 -18.69 -27.29
N ARG A 82 -20.19 -17.48 -27.82
CA ARG A 82 -19.95 -17.22 -29.25
C ARG A 82 -18.47 -17.33 -29.67
N GLY A 83 -17.55 -17.39 -28.72
CA GLY A 83 -16.12 -17.31 -28.98
C GLY A 83 -15.64 -15.93 -29.43
N ASP A 84 -16.42 -14.88 -29.12
CA ASP A 84 -16.08 -13.50 -29.41
C ASP A 84 -14.82 -13.09 -28.62
N LYS A 85 -13.98 -12.23 -29.23
CA LYS A 85 -12.80 -11.68 -28.57
C LYS A 85 -13.19 -10.62 -27.53
N ILE A 86 -12.70 -10.77 -26.31
CA ILE A 86 -12.93 -9.86 -25.17
C ILE A 86 -11.61 -9.14 -24.81
N GLY A 87 -11.60 -7.82 -24.84
CA GLY A 87 -10.42 -7.00 -24.56
C GLY A 87 -10.55 -6.37 -23.18
N ILE A 88 -9.60 -6.66 -22.27
CA ILE A 88 -9.52 -6.01 -20.97
C ILE A 88 -8.64 -4.76 -21.10
N CYS A 89 -9.18 -3.58 -20.78
CA CYS A 89 -8.41 -2.34 -20.70
C CYS A 89 -8.09 -2.04 -19.23
N GLY A 90 -6.88 -2.39 -18.80
CA GLY A 90 -6.42 -2.18 -17.42
C GLY A 90 -5.76 -0.84 -17.16
N ASP A 91 -5.37 -0.62 -15.90
CA ASP A 91 -4.47 0.47 -15.51
C ASP A 91 -3.09 -0.06 -15.07
N TYR A 92 -2.10 0.82 -15.08
CA TYR A 92 -0.71 0.50 -14.82
C TYR A 92 -0.36 0.41 -13.33
N ASP A 93 -1.24 0.76 -12.40
CA ASP A 93 -0.95 0.63 -10.97
C ASP A 93 -1.29 -0.77 -10.42
N ALA A 94 -1.08 -0.98 -9.11
CA ALA A 94 -1.33 -2.28 -8.50
C ALA A 94 -2.80 -2.70 -8.55
N ASP A 95 -3.76 -1.78 -8.46
CA ASP A 95 -5.18 -2.13 -8.55
C ASP A 95 -5.53 -2.53 -9.99
N GLY A 96 -5.17 -1.71 -10.97
CA GLY A 96 -5.36 -2.02 -12.39
C GLY A 96 -4.69 -3.32 -12.85
N MET A 97 -3.44 -3.55 -12.47
CA MET A 97 -2.72 -4.78 -12.86
C MET A 97 -3.27 -6.03 -12.15
N THR A 98 -3.64 -5.93 -10.86
CA THR A 98 -4.26 -7.08 -10.17
C THR A 98 -5.67 -7.35 -10.66
N SER A 99 -6.45 -6.32 -11.02
CA SER A 99 -7.75 -6.44 -11.67
C SER A 99 -7.66 -7.12 -13.03
N THR A 100 -6.68 -6.72 -13.84
CA THR A 100 -6.42 -7.32 -15.15
C THR A 100 -6.04 -8.79 -15.00
N ALA A 101 -5.09 -9.11 -14.10
CA ALA A 101 -4.72 -10.49 -13.83
C ALA A 101 -5.90 -11.33 -13.30
N LEU A 102 -6.76 -10.74 -12.46
CA LEU A 102 -7.95 -11.38 -11.92
C LEU A 102 -8.93 -11.76 -13.04
N LEU A 103 -9.28 -10.81 -13.92
CA LEU A 103 -10.16 -11.10 -15.04
C LEU A 103 -9.52 -12.06 -16.04
N MET A 104 -8.22 -11.94 -16.33
CA MET A 104 -7.51 -12.89 -17.20
C MET A 104 -7.57 -14.33 -16.66
N ARG A 105 -7.38 -14.54 -15.35
CA ARG A 105 -7.53 -15.87 -14.74
C ARG A 105 -8.98 -16.37 -14.82
N ALA A 106 -9.96 -15.51 -14.55
CA ALA A 106 -11.37 -15.86 -14.63
C ALA A 106 -11.79 -16.22 -16.06
N PHE A 107 -11.44 -15.40 -17.03
CA PHE A 107 -11.75 -15.59 -18.44
C PHE A 107 -11.08 -16.84 -19.02
N LYS A 108 -9.80 -17.08 -18.69
CA LYS A 108 -9.10 -18.35 -19.04
C LYS A 108 -9.84 -19.56 -18.46
N HIS A 109 -10.24 -19.50 -17.19
CA HIS A 109 -10.97 -20.58 -16.53
C HIS A 109 -12.32 -20.87 -17.19
N LEU A 110 -13.02 -19.84 -17.66
CA LEU A 110 -14.33 -19.93 -18.29
C LEU A 110 -14.27 -20.24 -19.80
N GLY A 111 -13.07 -20.42 -20.36
CA GLY A 111 -12.87 -20.71 -21.79
C GLY A 111 -13.06 -19.51 -22.72
N ALA A 112 -12.96 -18.29 -22.20
CA ALA A 112 -13.09 -17.07 -22.97
C ALA A 112 -11.88 -16.84 -23.89
N ASN A 113 -12.12 -16.25 -25.07
CA ASN A 113 -11.08 -15.72 -25.94
C ASN A 113 -10.77 -14.27 -25.50
N ALA A 114 -9.94 -14.12 -24.48
CA ALA A 114 -9.65 -12.82 -23.89
C ALA A 114 -8.16 -12.44 -24.02
N ASP A 115 -7.93 -11.16 -24.23
CA ASP A 115 -6.61 -10.53 -24.15
C ASP A 115 -6.74 -9.18 -23.44
N TYR A 116 -5.63 -8.52 -23.17
CA TYR A 116 -5.63 -7.26 -22.43
C TYR A 116 -4.69 -6.22 -23.02
N VAL A 117 -4.95 -4.97 -22.67
CA VAL A 117 -4.11 -3.81 -22.97
C VAL A 117 -4.00 -2.98 -21.69
N ILE A 118 -2.77 -2.61 -21.33
CA ILE A 118 -2.49 -1.65 -20.26
C ILE A 118 -1.84 -0.43 -20.90
N PRO A 119 -2.41 0.78 -20.73
CA PRO A 119 -1.89 1.99 -21.35
C PRO A 119 -0.49 2.31 -20.80
N SER A 120 0.38 2.82 -21.67
CA SER A 120 1.67 3.34 -21.23
C SER A 120 1.47 4.71 -20.59
N ARG A 121 1.75 4.84 -19.29
CA ARG A 121 1.67 6.12 -18.58
C ARG A 121 2.37 7.29 -19.29
N MET A 122 3.48 7.01 -19.97
CA MET A 122 4.30 8.03 -20.64
C MET A 122 3.81 8.39 -22.04
N LYS A 123 3.21 7.44 -22.77
CA LYS A 123 2.80 7.64 -24.17
C LYS A 123 1.31 7.91 -24.32
N ASP A 124 0.50 7.23 -23.52
CA ASP A 124 -0.94 7.13 -23.67
C ASP A 124 -1.71 7.93 -22.62
N GLY A 125 -1.02 8.34 -21.55
CA GLY A 125 -1.65 8.92 -20.38
C GLY A 125 -2.33 7.84 -19.53
N TYR A 126 -3.46 8.19 -18.95
CA TYR A 126 -4.19 7.36 -17.99
C TYR A 126 -5.45 6.75 -18.64
N GLY A 127 -5.65 5.45 -18.44
CA GLY A 127 -6.84 4.71 -18.86
C GLY A 127 -7.01 4.50 -20.37
N ILE A 128 -8.19 4.01 -20.75
CA ILE A 128 -8.60 3.79 -22.14
C ILE A 128 -8.67 5.10 -22.94
N ASN A 129 -8.22 5.07 -24.19
CA ASN A 129 -8.29 6.19 -25.13
C ASN A 129 -8.74 5.72 -26.53
N GLU A 130 -9.07 6.65 -27.43
CA GLU A 130 -9.57 6.34 -28.79
C GLU A 130 -8.61 5.46 -29.59
N ARG A 131 -7.29 5.63 -29.44
CA ARG A 131 -6.27 4.81 -30.12
C ARG A 131 -6.39 3.34 -29.70
N ILE A 132 -6.46 3.08 -28.39
CA ILE A 132 -6.60 1.72 -27.85
C ILE A 132 -7.90 1.09 -28.35
N VAL A 133 -8.99 1.85 -28.35
CA VAL A 133 -10.30 1.39 -28.86
C VAL A 133 -10.22 1.00 -30.34
N GLU A 134 -9.59 1.84 -31.16
CA GLU A 134 -9.40 1.60 -32.59
C GLU A 134 -8.55 0.33 -32.82
N GLU A 135 -7.45 0.16 -32.09
CA GLU A 135 -6.58 -1.02 -32.18
C GLU A 135 -7.29 -2.32 -31.78
N LEU A 136 -8.10 -2.28 -30.72
CA LEU A 136 -8.95 -3.40 -30.32
C LEU A 136 -10.00 -3.72 -31.39
N HIS A 137 -10.69 -2.72 -31.92
CA HIS A 137 -11.65 -2.93 -33.00
C HIS A 137 -11.00 -3.57 -34.24
N GLN A 138 -9.85 -3.04 -34.69
CA GLN A 138 -9.10 -3.57 -35.83
C GLN A 138 -8.58 -5.00 -35.60
N SER A 139 -8.27 -5.34 -34.35
CA SER A 139 -7.84 -6.68 -33.94
C SER A 139 -9.00 -7.68 -33.76
N GLY A 140 -10.23 -7.23 -34.00
CA GLY A 140 -11.45 -8.03 -34.04
C GLY A 140 -12.13 -8.21 -32.67
N PHE A 141 -11.76 -7.43 -31.65
CA PHE A 141 -12.43 -7.46 -30.36
C PHE A 141 -13.88 -6.97 -30.50
N LYS A 142 -14.79 -7.63 -29.77
CA LYS A 142 -16.24 -7.33 -29.79
C LYS A 142 -16.73 -6.74 -28.48
N VAL A 143 -16.07 -7.10 -27.39
CA VAL A 143 -16.38 -6.60 -26.05
C VAL A 143 -15.13 -5.98 -25.45
N ILE A 144 -15.26 -4.76 -24.92
CA ILE A 144 -14.26 -4.10 -24.08
C ILE A 144 -14.73 -4.19 -22.63
N VAL A 145 -13.84 -4.59 -21.73
CA VAL A 145 -14.04 -4.50 -20.28
C VAL A 145 -12.94 -3.61 -19.72
N THR A 146 -13.28 -2.41 -19.23
CA THR A 146 -12.28 -1.61 -18.51
C THR A 146 -12.16 -2.12 -17.08
N VAL A 147 -10.95 -2.11 -16.53
CA VAL A 147 -10.71 -2.35 -15.11
C VAL A 147 -9.89 -1.22 -14.53
N ASP A 148 -10.39 -0.65 -13.44
CA ASP A 148 -9.74 0.45 -12.71
C ASP A 148 -9.53 1.72 -13.56
N ASN A 149 -10.33 1.88 -14.61
CA ASN A 149 -10.38 3.09 -15.43
C ASN A 149 -11.67 3.11 -16.26
N GLY A 150 -11.86 4.18 -17.03
CA GLY A 150 -12.89 4.30 -18.05
C GLY A 150 -14.09 5.15 -17.65
N ILE A 151 -14.35 5.37 -16.35
CA ILE A 151 -15.52 6.17 -15.92
C ILE A 151 -15.46 7.61 -16.40
N ALA A 152 -14.25 8.15 -16.61
CA ALA A 152 -14.03 9.51 -17.12
C ALA A 152 -13.73 9.56 -18.63
N ALA A 153 -13.68 8.42 -19.33
CA ALA A 153 -13.21 8.32 -20.71
C ALA A 153 -14.36 8.44 -21.73
N TYR A 154 -15.14 9.53 -21.67
CA TYR A 154 -16.36 9.70 -22.48
C TYR A 154 -16.12 9.45 -23.98
N ASP A 155 -15.18 10.16 -24.58
CA ASP A 155 -14.95 10.13 -26.03
C ASP A 155 -14.47 8.75 -26.51
N ALA A 156 -13.55 8.12 -25.77
CA ALA A 156 -13.07 6.78 -26.09
C ALA A 156 -14.19 5.74 -26.06
N ILE A 157 -15.05 5.79 -25.03
CA ILE A 157 -16.18 4.86 -24.90
C ILE A 157 -17.20 5.12 -26.00
N ALA A 158 -17.54 6.39 -26.28
CA ALA A 158 -18.43 6.77 -27.36
C ALA A 158 -17.91 6.31 -28.74
N HIS A 159 -16.61 6.42 -28.98
CA HIS A 159 -15.96 5.91 -30.19
C HIS A 159 -16.12 4.40 -30.31
N GLY A 160 -15.87 3.65 -29.23
CA GLY A 160 -16.07 2.19 -29.20
C GLY A 160 -17.53 1.79 -29.50
N LYS A 161 -18.50 2.54 -28.98
CA LYS A 161 -19.92 2.35 -29.31
C LYS A 161 -20.22 2.63 -30.77
N ALA A 162 -19.65 3.69 -31.34
CA ALA A 162 -19.82 4.04 -32.76
C ALA A 162 -19.25 2.95 -33.70
N LEU A 163 -18.20 2.25 -33.26
CA LEU A 163 -17.62 1.09 -33.95
C LEU A 163 -18.41 -0.21 -33.72
N GLY A 164 -19.51 -0.17 -32.96
CA GLY A 164 -20.38 -1.32 -32.71
C GLY A 164 -19.84 -2.29 -31.66
N MET A 165 -18.85 -1.89 -30.86
CA MET A 165 -18.36 -2.70 -29.75
C MET A 165 -19.32 -2.62 -28.55
N GLN A 166 -19.36 -3.69 -27.76
CA GLN A 166 -19.95 -3.64 -26.42
C GLN A 166 -18.89 -3.21 -25.42
N VAL A 167 -19.25 -2.38 -24.44
CA VAL A 167 -18.33 -1.78 -23.49
C VAL A 167 -18.91 -1.90 -22.09
N ILE A 168 -18.17 -2.58 -21.22
CA ILE A 168 -18.44 -2.76 -19.79
C ILE A 168 -17.38 -1.96 -19.03
N ILE A 169 -17.83 -1.02 -18.19
CA ILE A 169 -16.91 -0.27 -17.33
C ILE A 169 -16.89 -0.90 -15.94
N THR A 170 -15.70 -1.26 -15.44
CA THR A 170 -15.50 -1.59 -14.03
C THR A 170 -14.46 -0.65 -13.43
N ASP A 171 -14.90 0.22 -12.52
CA ASP A 171 -14.10 1.35 -12.03
C ASP A 171 -14.53 1.74 -10.62
N HIS A 172 -13.71 2.51 -9.91
CA HIS A 172 -14.00 3.07 -8.60
C HIS A 172 -13.61 4.56 -8.48
N HIS A 173 -13.09 5.16 -9.54
CA HIS A 173 -12.75 6.58 -9.61
C HIS A 173 -13.98 7.50 -9.49
N ASP A 174 -13.73 8.77 -9.20
CA ASP A 174 -14.78 9.78 -9.04
C ASP A 174 -15.63 9.91 -10.30
N LEU A 175 -16.94 10.05 -10.10
CA LEU A 175 -17.88 10.14 -11.20
C LEU A 175 -17.77 11.52 -11.87
N PRO A 176 -17.61 11.59 -13.20
CA PRO A 176 -17.70 12.85 -13.92
C PRO A 176 -19.15 13.36 -13.94
N GLU A 177 -19.33 14.63 -14.34
CA GLU A 177 -20.67 15.21 -14.52
C GLU A 177 -21.49 14.46 -15.58
N GLN A 178 -20.82 14.03 -16.67
CA GLN A 178 -21.42 13.24 -17.72
C GLN A 178 -20.78 11.85 -17.77
N LEU A 179 -21.60 10.83 -17.55
CA LEU A 179 -21.15 9.44 -17.63
C LEU A 179 -20.96 9.01 -19.10
N PRO A 180 -19.93 8.19 -19.39
CA PRO A 180 -19.68 7.63 -20.72
C PRO A 180 -20.84 6.71 -21.16
N PRO A 181 -21.12 6.63 -22.48
CA PRO A 181 -22.24 5.84 -23.01
C PRO A 181 -21.92 4.33 -23.09
N ALA A 182 -21.40 3.73 -22.03
CA ALA A 182 -21.15 2.29 -21.95
C ALA A 182 -22.46 1.48 -21.92
N ASP A 183 -22.39 0.18 -22.27
CA ASP A 183 -23.55 -0.71 -22.11
C ASP A 183 -23.86 -0.94 -20.63
N THR A 184 -22.83 -1.01 -19.80
CA THR A 184 -22.93 -1.21 -18.36
C THR A 184 -21.80 -0.51 -17.61
N ILE A 185 -22.12 -0.01 -16.42
CA ILE A 185 -21.16 0.67 -15.52
C ILE A 185 -21.25 0.06 -14.12
N LEU A 186 -20.18 -0.59 -13.70
CA LEU A 186 -19.98 -1.06 -12.33
C LEU A 186 -19.03 -0.09 -11.62
N ASN A 187 -19.60 0.85 -10.85
CA ASN A 187 -18.82 1.73 -9.99
C ASN A 187 -19.45 1.85 -8.59
N PRO A 188 -18.72 1.56 -7.50
CA PRO A 188 -19.22 1.65 -6.12
C PRO A 188 -19.79 3.02 -5.73
N LYS A 189 -19.34 4.10 -6.39
CA LYS A 189 -19.81 5.46 -6.14
C LYS A 189 -21.18 5.75 -6.76
N LEU A 190 -21.72 4.85 -7.59
CA LEU A 190 -23.11 4.88 -8.04
C LEU A 190 -24.08 4.27 -7.00
N LEU A 191 -23.54 3.59 -5.97
CA LEU A 191 -24.34 3.00 -4.90
C LEU A 191 -24.71 4.02 -3.84
N SER A 192 -25.61 3.63 -2.94
CA SER A 192 -25.85 4.38 -1.70
C SER A 192 -24.53 4.59 -0.93
N PRO A 193 -24.26 5.78 -0.37
CA PRO A 193 -23.11 6.01 0.51
C PRO A 193 -23.06 5.08 1.74
N HIS A 194 -24.19 4.46 2.07
CA HIS A 194 -24.30 3.48 3.16
C HIS A 194 -24.12 2.03 2.70
N SER A 195 -23.96 1.79 1.39
CA SER A 195 -23.73 0.45 0.86
C SER A 195 -22.43 -0.12 1.43
N LEU A 196 -22.46 -1.42 1.76
CA LEU A 196 -21.29 -2.14 2.25
C LEU A 196 -20.23 -2.33 1.15
N TYR A 197 -20.60 -2.09 -0.11
CA TYR A 197 -19.77 -2.17 -1.30
C TYR A 197 -19.12 -0.84 -1.69
N SER A 198 -19.51 0.29 -1.06
CA SER A 198 -19.06 1.64 -1.43
C SER A 198 -17.54 1.87 -1.38
N GLY A 199 -16.82 1.07 -0.59
CA GLY A 199 -15.37 1.16 -0.42
C GLY A 199 -14.54 0.25 -1.31
N LEU A 200 -15.13 -0.46 -2.28
CA LEU A 200 -14.38 -1.34 -3.18
C LEU A 200 -13.37 -0.53 -4.03
N ALA A 201 -12.20 -1.12 -4.24
CA ALA A 201 -11.28 -0.76 -5.31
C ALA A 201 -11.74 -1.37 -6.66
N GLY A 202 -11.09 -1.00 -7.77
CA GLY A 202 -11.29 -1.61 -9.08
C GLY A 202 -11.16 -3.14 -9.04
N VAL A 203 -10.17 -3.70 -8.33
CA VAL A 203 -10.04 -5.17 -8.20
C VAL A 203 -11.22 -5.81 -7.48
N GLY A 204 -11.88 -5.04 -6.60
CA GLY A 204 -13.10 -5.43 -5.91
C GLY A 204 -14.30 -5.53 -6.83
N VAL A 205 -14.43 -4.58 -7.74
CA VAL A 205 -15.48 -4.60 -8.78
C VAL A 205 -15.21 -5.75 -9.75
N ALA A 206 -13.97 -5.93 -10.20
CA ALA A 206 -13.55 -7.03 -11.06
C ALA A 206 -13.80 -8.40 -10.39
N TYR A 207 -13.53 -8.53 -9.09
CA TYR A 207 -13.81 -9.75 -8.30
C TYR A 207 -15.30 -10.11 -8.33
N ILE A 208 -16.18 -9.13 -8.09
CA ILE A 208 -17.62 -9.34 -8.13
C ILE A 208 -18.05 -9.80 -9.53
N LEU A 209 -17.62 -9.09 -10.57
CA LEU A 209 -17.94 -9.45 -11.96
C LEU A 209 -17.50 -10.88 -12.30
N ALA A 210 -16.26 -11.23 -11.97
CA ALA A 210 -15.69 -12.54 -12.26
C ALA A 210 -16.41 -13.68 -11.51
N VAL A 211 -16.67 -13.51 -10.21
CA VAL A 211 -17.38 -14.52 -9.40
C VAL A 211 -18.82 -14.68 -9.88
N SER A 212 -19.53 -13.59 -10.15
CA SER A 212 -20.91 -13.64 -10.65
C SER A 212 -21.00 -14.28 -12.03
N LEU A 213 -20.05 -13.99 -12.93
CA LEU A 213 -19.97 -14.64 -14.24
C LEU A 213 -19.71 -16.16 -14.10
N ALA A 214 -18.74 -16.55 -13.27
CA ALA A 214 -18.42 -17.95 -13.03
C ALA A 214 -19.62 -18.71 -12.42
N GLN A 215 -20.36 -18.08 -11.51
CA GLN A 215 -21.61 -18.64 -10.96
C GLN A 215 -22.69 -18.80 -12.02
N ALA A 216 -22.90 -17.79 -12.87
CA ALA A 216 -23.90 -17.83 -13.95
C ALA A 216 -23.60 -18.88 -15.04
N MET A 217 -22.33 -19.29 -15.16
CA MET A 217 -21.88 -20.36 -16.04
C MET A 217 -21.75 -21.72 -15.34
N GLY A 218 -22.00 -21.80 -14.03
CA GLY A 218 -21.86 -23.03 -13.25
C GLY A 218 -20.40 -23.50 -13.05
N GLN A 219 -19.43 -22.60 -13.20
CA GLN A 219 -17.99 -22.87 -13.21
C GLN A 219 -17.25 -22.08 -12.11
N ASN A 220 -17.84 -21.94 -10.92
CA ASN A 220 -17.23 -21.20 -9.81
C ASN A 220 -16.27 -22.04 -8.94
N GLN A 221 -16.25 -23.37 -9.13
CA GLN A 221 -15.40 -24.28 -8.38
C GLN A 221 -13.92 -24.09 -8.78
N GLY A 222 -13.02 -24.04 -7.80
CA GLY A 222 -11.58 -23.89 -8.03
C GLY A 222 -11.11 -22.47 -8.35
N ILE A 223 -11.96 -21.59 -8.92
CA ILE A 223 -11.54 -20.24 -9.31
C ILE A 223 -11.77 -19.18 -8.23
N THR A 224 -12.80 -19.34 -7.39
CA THR A 224 -13.19 -18.31 -6.39
C THR A 224 -12.06 -17.97 -5.40
N ARG A 225 -11.25 -18.96 -5.01
CA ARG A 225 -10.14 -18.77 -4.07
C ARG A 225 -8.99 -17.95 -4.69
N PRO A 226 -8.41 -18.33 -5.84
CA PRO A 226 -7.42 -17.50 -6.54
C PRO A 226 -7.90 -16.06 -6.78
N LEU A 227 -9.15 -15.86 -7.18
CA LEU A 227 -9.68 -14.51 -7.39
C LEU A 227 -9.72 -13.69 -6.08
N LEU A 228 -10.05 -14.33 -4.94
CA LEU A 228 -10.04 -13.68 -3.62
C LEU A 228 -8.61 -13.31 -3.18
N GLU A 229 -7.62 -14.12 -3.55
CA GLU A 229 -6.20 -13.85 -3.28
C GLU A 229 -5.72 -12.61 -4.04
N LEU A 230 -6.05 -12.48 -5.34
CA LEU A 230 -5.74 -11.28 -6.13
C LEU A 230 -6.51 -10.05 -5.64
N TYR A 231 -7.80 -10.19 -5.35
CA TYR A 231 -8.60 -9.16 -4.72
C TYR A 231 -7.94 -8.62 -3.45
N THR A 232 -7.41 -9.52 -2.61
CA THR A 232 -6.77 -9.14 -1.35
C THR A 232 -5.48 -8.37 -1.56
N LEU A 233 -4.68 -8.80 -2.54
CA LEU A 233 -3.44 -8.14 -2.91
C LEU A 233 -3.71 -6.74 -3.45
N GLY A 234 -4.61 -6.60 -4.43
CA GLY A 234 -4.93 -5.31 -5.07
C GLY A 234 -5.56 -4.33 -4.11
N THR A 235 -6.61 -4.72 -3.40
CA THR A 235 -7.36 -3.83 -2.49
C THR A 235 -6.46 -3.21 -1.41
N ILE A 236 -5.50 -3.97 -0.88
CA ILE A 236 -4.57 -3.46 0.14
C ILE A 236 -3.44 -2.64 -0.51
N ALA A 237 -3.02 -2.98 -1.72
CA ALA A 237 -2.02 -2.20 -2.46
C ALA A 237 -2.56 -0.83 -2.91
N ASP A 238 -3.87 -0.74 -3.18
CA ASP A 238 -4.61 0.50 -3.48
C ASP A 238 -4.89 1.37 -2.25
N LEU A 239 -4.62 0.86 -1.04
CA LEU A 239 -4.96 1.53 0.22
C LEU A 239 -6.48 1.77 0.38
N ALA A 240 -7.31 0.93 -0.24
CA ALA A 240 -8.75 1.04 -0.16
C ALA A 240 -9.27 0.90 1.29
N PRO A 241 -10.40 1.54 1.64
CA PRO A 241 -10.95 1.50 2.99
C PRO A 241 -11.22 0.07 3.48
N LEU A 242 -10.66 -0.30 4.64
CA LEU A 242 -10.81 -1.63 5.26
C LEU A 242 -12.11 -1.75 6.08
N ILE A 243 -13.23 -1.41 5.46
CA ILE A 243 -14.60 -1.42 6.01
C ILE A 243 -15.53 -2.27 5.14
N GLY A 244 -16.76 -2.52 5.59
CA GLY A 244 -17.78 -3.23 4.80
C GLY A 244 -17.27 -4.57 4.22
N VAL A 245 -17.55 -4.79 2.93
CA VAL A 245 -17.15 -6.01 2.21
C VAL A 245 -15.64 -6.22 2.21
N ASN A 246 -14.84 -5.14 2.10
CA ASN A 246 -13.38 -5.23 2.19
C ASN A 246 -12.95 -5.84 3.50
N ARG A 247 -13.48 -5.35 4.62
CA ARG A 247 -13.12 -5.89 5.94
C ARG A 247 -13.42 -7.39 6.05
N ARG A 248 -14.59 -7.81 5.56
CA ARG A 248 -15.03 -9.21 5.60
C ARG A 248 -14.16 -10.11 4.72
N TRP A 249 -13.97 -9.75 3.46
CA TRP A 249 -13.27 -10.57 2.49
C TRP A 249 -11.77 -10.59 2.70
N LEU A 250 -11.14 -9.45 3.01
CA LEU A 250 -9.70 -9.37 3.28
C LEU A 250 -9.31 -10.18 4.51
N LYS A 251 -10.18 -10.30 5.53
CA LYS A 251 -9.91 -11.16 6.70
C LYS A 251 -9.73 -12.63 6.31
N ARG A 252 -10.44 -13.09 5.28
CA ARG A 252 -10.31 -14.43 4.71
C ARG A 252 -9.09 -14.50 3.80
N GLY A 253 -8.98 -13.58 2.86
CA GLY A 253 -7.87 -13.53 1.90
C GLY A 253 -6.49 -13.47 2.54
N LEU A 254 -6.30 -12.66 3.59
CA LEU A 254 -5.03 -12.57 4.32
C LEU A 254 -4.59 -13.90 4.94
N LYS A 255 -5.52 -14.82 5.27
CA LYS A 255 -5.21 -16.17 5.74
C LYS A 255 -4.81 -17.11 4.61
N LEU A 256 -5.24 -16.84 3.39
CA LEU A 256 -4.97 -17.66 2.21
C LEU A 256 -3.57 -17.38 1.62
N LEU A 257 -3.16 -16.10 1.61
CA LEU A 257 -1.92 -15.67 0.94
C LEU A 257 -0.64 -16.44 1.32
N PRO A 258 -0.37 -16.82 2.60
CA PRO A 258 0.82 -17.60 2.95
C PRO A 258 0.94 -18.93 2.19
N HIS A 259 -0.18 -19.52 1.78
CA HIS A 259 -0.27 -20.77 1.02
C HIS A 259 -1.12 -20.57 -0.24
N SER A 260 -0.93 -19.43 -0.90
CA SER A 260 -1.69 -19.05 -2.09
C SER A 260 -1.56 -20.08 -3.20
N ASP A 261 -2.67 -20.30 -3.92
CA ASP A 261 -2.69 -21.16 -5.10
C ASP A 261 -2.11 -20.43 -6.34
N ILE A 262 -1.75 -19.15 -6.21
CA ILE A 262 -1.14 -18.34 -7.26
C ILE A 262 0.37 -18.34 -7.09
N ALA A 263 1.07 -18.99 -8.03
CA ALA A 263 2.52 -19.09 -8.06
C ALA A 263 3.20 -17.72 -7.93
N GLY A 264 2.66 -16.69 -8.60
CA GLY A 264 3.13 -15.31 -8.51
C GLY A 264 3.13 -14.72 -7.11
N ILE A 265 2.10 -14.98 -6.30
CA ILE A 265 2.01 -14.48 -4.94
C ILE A 265 3.08 -15.16 -4.07
N GLN A 266 3.27 -16.47 -4.23
CA GLN A 266 4.31 -17.22 -3.51
C GLN A 266 5.71 -16.72 -3.87
N ALA A 267 5.98 -16.50 -5.15
CA ALA A 267 7.23 -15.94 -5.66
C ALA A 267 7.50 -14.51 -5.16
N LEU A 268 6.47 -13.65 -5.14
CA LEU A 268 6.56 -12.30 -4.57
C LEU A 268 6.87 -12.32 -3.07
N MET A 269 6.24 -13.21 -2.32
CA MET A 269 6.53 -13.38 -0.89
C MET A 269 7.97 -13.84 -0.65
N GLN A 270 8.45 -14.79 -1.46
CA GLN A 270 9.83 -15.28 -1.38
C GLN A 270 10.84 -14.15 -1.66
N THR A 271 10.66 -13.41 -2.75
CA THR A 271 11.55 -12.29 -3.11
C THR A 271 11.48 -11.13 -2.13
N ALA A 272 10.33 -10.91 -1.49
CA ALA A 272 10.15 -9.94 -0.42
C ALA A 272 10.68 -10.40 0.95
N ASN A 273 11.19 -11.64 1.07
CA ASN A 273 11.60 -12.26 2.34
C ASN A 273 10.49 -12.30 3.40
N ILE A 274 9.24 -12.52 2.95
CA ILE A 274 8.10 -12.73 3.84
C ILE A 274 8.05 -14.20 4.22
N ASP A 275 8.05 -14.47 5.53
CA ASP A 275 7.91 -15.83 6.08
C ASP A 275 6.56 -16.45 5.70
N GLN A 276 6.61 -17.50 4.88
CA GLN A 276 5.45 -18.26 4.38
C GLN A 276 4.87 -19.23 5.43
N SER A 277 5.55 -19.48 6.55
CA SER A 277 5.02 -20.31 7.65
C SER A 277 3.97 -19.58 8.51
N LYS A 278 3.77 -18.28 8.25
CA LYS A 278 2.77 -17.46 8.94
C LYS A 278 1.36 -18.01 8.69
N LYS A 279 0.55 -18.03 9.75
CA LYS A 279 -0.88 -18.37 9.66
C LYS A 279 -1.71 -17.37 8.84
N GLN A 280 -1.27 -16.11 8.79
CA GLN A 280 -1.89 -15.06 8.00
C GLN A 280 -0.90 -13.93 7.77
N LEU A 281 -1.07 -13.23 6.65
CA LEU A 281 -0.43 -11.93 6.46
C LEU A 281 -1.16 -10.84 7.25
N GLN A 282 -0.44 -9.74 7.44
CA GLN A 282 -1.00 -8.47 7.92
C GLN A 282 -1.04 -7.49 6.76
N PRO A 283 -1.97 -6.51 6.74
CA PRO A 283 -2.04 -5.50 5.69
C PRO A 283 -0.68 -4.85 5.38
N ASP A 284 0.14 -4.59 6.39
CA ASP A 284 1.47 -3.99 6.21
C ASP A 284 2.43 -4.81 5.34
N HIS A 285 2.32 -6.14 5.34
CA HIS A 285 3.14 -6.99 4.44
C HIS A 285 2.79 -6.70 2.98
N ILE A 286 1.53 -6.40 2.69
CA ILE A 286 1.12 -6.03 1.33
C ILE A 286 1.44 -4.56 1.08
N GLY A 287 0.90 -3.65 1.89
CA GLY A 287 1.00 -2.20 1.67
C GLY A 287 2.44 -1.66 1.65
N PHE A 288 3.36 -2.27 2.40
CA PHE A 288 4.76 -1.80 2.47
C PHE A 288 5.79 -2.74 1.83
N GLN A 289 5.41 -3.95 1.41
CA GLN A 289 6.37 -4.90 0.84
C GLN A 289 5.92 -5.44 -0.53
N LEU A 290 4.75 -6.05 -0.64
CA LEU A 290 4.30 -6.63 -1.92
C LEU A 290 3.81 -5.56 -2.90
N GLY A 291 2.89 -4.69 -2.47
CA GLY A 291 2.32 -3.60 -3.26
C GLY A 291 3.38 -2.69 -3.90
N PRO A 292 4.41 -2.21 -3.17
CA PRO A 292 5.47 -1.40 -3.76
C PRO A 292 6.25 -2.07 -4.90
N ARG A 293 6.40 -3.40 -4.89
CA ARG A 293 7.08 -4.14 -5.97
C ARG A 293 6.27 -4.14 -7.26
N ILE A 294 4.97 -4.33 -7.11
CA ILE A 294 4.00 -4.26 -8.20
C ILE A 294 3.94 -2.83 -8.74
N ASN A 295 3.70 -1.84 -7.87
CA ASN A 295 3.61 -0.43 -8.24
C ASN A 295 4.91 0.13 -8.86
N ALA A 296 6.07 -0.43 -8.54
CA ALA A 296 7.32 -0.01 -9.18
C ALA A 296 7.32 -0.32 -10.68
N VAL A 297 6.78 -1.48 -11.08
CA VAL A 297 6.65 -1.86 -12.49
C VAL A 297 5.73 -0.90 -13.22
N GLY A 298 4.57 -0.58 -12.65
CA GLY A 298 3.66 0.43 -13.19
C GLY A 298 4.27 1.82 -13.41
N ARG A 299 5.31 2.17 -12.63
CA ARG A 299 5.95 3.48 -12.68
C ARG A 299 7.09 3.56 -13.69
N ILE A 300 7.92 2.51 -13.77
CA ILE A 300 9.19 2.57 -14.51
C ILE A 300 9.53 1.27 -15.28
N GLY A 301 8.64 0.29 -15.30
CA GLY A 301 8.82 -1.01 -15.96
C GLY A 301 7.71 -1.31 -16.98
N ASP A 302 7.61 -2.58 -17.36
CA ASP A 302 6.56 -3.08 -18.25
C ASP A 302 5.47 -3.81 -17.44
N PRO A 303 4.22 -3.29 -17.40
CA PRO A 303 3.10 -3.92 -16.69
C PRO A 303 2.89 -5.41 -17.05
N GLN A 304 3.27 -5.83 -18.26
CA GLN A 304 3.21 -7.24 -18.68
C GLN A 304 3.97 -8.16 -17.72
N ASP A 305 5.06 -7.70 -17.10
CA ASP A 305 5.83 -8.49 -16.13
C ASP A 305 4.96 -8.86 -14.90
N VAL A 306 4.12 -7.94 -14.42
CA VAL A 306 3.21 -8.18 -13.29
C VAL A 306 2.05 -9.07 -13.71
N ILE A 307 1.49 -8.86 -14.91
CA ILE A 307 0.41 -9.73 -15.38
C ILE A 307 0.90 -11.16 -15.52
N ASN A 308 2.04 -11.37 -16.21
CA ASN A 308 2.66 -12.69 -16.35
C ASN A 308 2.93 -13.35 -14.99
N LEU A 309 3.46 -12.57 -14.04
CA LEU A 309 3.69 -13.02 -12.67
C LEU A 309 2.42 -13.54 -12.00
N LEU A 310 1.31 -12.82 -12.12
CA LEU A 310 0.06 -13.13 -11.43
C LEU A 310 -0.83 -14.15 -12.20
N THR A 311 -0.60 -14.34 -13.50
CA THR A 311 -1.39 -15.26 -14.35
C THR A 311 -0.69 -16.57 -14.68
N THR A 312 0.64 -16.67 -14.56
CA THR A 312 1.35 -17.95 -14.80
C THR A 312 0.96 -19.00 -13.76
N ASP A 313 1.00 -20.25 -14.19
CA ASP A 313 0.84 -21.45 -13.36
C ASP A 313 2.20 -22.10 -13.04
N SER A 314 3.30 -21.61 -13.64
CA SER A 314 4.67 -22.09 -13.41
C SER A 314 5.35 -21.29 -12.31
N PHE A 315 5.84 -21.98 -11.27
CA PHE A 315 6.58 -21.34 -10.19
C PHE A 315 7.91 -20.74 -10.65
N ASP A 316 8.61 -21.39 -11.59
CA ASP A 316 9.89 -20.89 -12.10
C ASP A 316 9.72 -19.60 -12.91
N GLU A 317 8.67 -19.53 -13.74
CA GLU A 317 8.31 -18.32 -14.47
C GLU A 317 7.88 -17.20 -13.51
N ALA A 318 7.06 -17.54 -12.51
CA ALA A 318 6.65 -16.61 -11.47
C ALA A 318 7.86 -16.07 -10.69
N LEU A 319 8.82 -16.91 -10.33
CA LEU A 319 10.03 -16.48 -9.61
C LEU A 319 10.89 -15.54 -10.45
N LYS A 320 11.04 -15.83 -11.74
CA LYS A 320 11.74 -14.94 -12.68
C LYS A 320 11.06 -13.56 -12.75
N ALA A 321 9.75 -13.53 -12.94
CA ALA A 321 8.98 -12.29 -13.00
C ALA A 321 9.00 -11.51 -11.66
N ALA A 322 8.96 -12.22 -10.53
CA ALA A 322 9.07 -11.62 -9.20
C ALA A 322 10.45 -10.96 -8.98
N HIS A 323 11.53 -11.57 -9.49
CA HIS A 323 12.85 -10.97 -9.47
C HIS A 323 12.94 -9.71 -10.34
N GLN A 324 12.28 -9.67 -11.50
CA GLN A 324 12.18 -8.47 -12.34
C GLN A 324 11.43 -7.35 -11.60
N CYS A 325 10.32 -7.67 -10.91
CA CYS A 325 9.60 -6.71 -10.07
C CYS A 325 10.47 -6.17 -8.94
N GLU A 326 11.24 -7.03 -8.25
CA GLU A 326 12.18 -6.64 -7.20
C GLU A 326 13.29 -5.73 -7.73
N GLN A 327 13.88 -6.05 -8.89
CA GLN A 327 14.91 -5.23 -9.52
C GLN A 327 14.35 -3.85 -9.87
N THR A 328 13.15 -3.82 -10.46
CA THR A 328 12.45 -2.57 -10.81
C THR A 328 12.16 -1.73 -9.57
N ASN A 329 11.71 -2.36 -8.47
CA ASN A 329 11.51 -1.68 -7.20
C ASN A 329 12.80 -1.09 -6.62
N ARG A 330 13.93 -1.80 -6.70
CA ARG A 330 15.24 -1.26 -6.28
C ARG A 330 15.66 -0.05 -7.11
N THR A 331 15.52 -0.13 -8.44
CA THR A 331 15.79 1.00 -9.33
C THR A 331 14.90 2.20 -8.98
N ARG A 332 13.61 1.96 -8.77
CA ARG A 332 12.66 3.00 -8.35
C ARG A 332 13.03 3.62 -7.00
N GLN A 333 13.46 2.83 -6.02
CA GLN A 333 13.95 3.31 -4.72
C GLN A 333 15.17 4.22 -4.87
N GLN A 334 16.16 3.79 -5.67
CA GLN A 334 17.36 4.57 -5.95
C GLN A 334 17.04 5.90 -6.64
N LEU A 335 16.13 5.89 -7.61
CA LEU A 335 15.69 7.11 -8.29
C LEU A 335 15.01 8.09 -7.31
N CYS A 336 14.13 7.60 -6.44
CA CYS A 336 13.51 8.46 -5.42
C CYS A 336 14.54 9.01 -4.43
N GLU A 337 15.49 8.20 -3.95
CA GLU A 337 16.55 8.68 -3.07
C GLU A 337 17.39 9.78 -3.74
N GLN A 338 17.70 9.62 -5.03
CA GLN A 338 18.40 10.66 -5.80
C GLN A 338 17.57 11.95 -5.92
N ILE A 339 16.27 11.84 -6.18
CA ILE A 339 15.37 13.00 -6.24
C ILE A 339 15.28 13.69 -4.87
N ASP A 340 15.10 12.92 -3.79
CA ASP A 340 15.00 13.44 -2.42
C ASP A 340 16.27 14.18 -2.01
N LEU A 341 17.45 13.58 -2.23
CA LEU A 341 18.73 14.22 -1.96
C LEU A 341 18.92 15.50 -2.79
N SER A 342 18.53 15.45 -4.06
CA SER A 342 18.57 16.58 -4.99
C SER A 342 17.69 17.75 -4.53
N LEU A 343 16.49 17.46 -4.03
CA LEU A 343 15.56 18.46 -3.48
C LEU A 343 16.06 19.02 -2.14
N LEU A 344 16.57 18.18 -1.24
CA LEU A 344 17.16 18.62 0.03
C LEU A 344 18.38 19.52 -0.19
N PHE A 345 19.22 19.19 -1.18
CA PHE A 345 20.38 20.00 -1.53
C PHE A 345 19.97 21.36 -2.11
N ARG A 346 18.97 21.39 -3.01
CA ARG A 346 18.40 22.64 -3.51
C ARG A 346 17.84 23.50 -2.39
N TRP A 347 17.01 22.92 -1.53
CA TRP A 347 16.46 23.61 -0.35
C TRP A 347 17.56 24.19 0.54
N PHE A 348 18.64 23.44 0.78
CA PHE A 348 19.77 23.89 1.58
C PHE A 348 20.52 25.07 0.97
N LEU A 349 20.59 25.14 -0.37
CA LEU A 349 21.17 26.25 -1.11
C LEU A 349 20.19 27.40 -1.38
N ASP A 350 18.98 27.35 -0.82
CA ASP A 350 17.90 28.30 -1.11
C ASP A 350 17.54 28.39 -2.60
N LEU A 351 17.68 27.25 -3.30
CA LEU A 351 17.30 27.09 -4.71
C LEU A 351 15.87 26.57 -4.82
N HIS A 352 15.15 27.07 -5.83
CA HIS A 352 13.83 26.57 -6.19
C HIS A 352 13.95 25.16 -6.82
N PRO A 353 12.95 24.27 -6.65
CA PRO A 353 12.99 22.91 -7.24
C PRO A 353 13.21 22.87 -8.76
N SER A 354 12.74 23.90 -9.47
CA SER A 354 12.89 24.02 -10.93
C SER A 354 14.22 24.66 -11.37
N ASP A 355 15.04 25.14 -10.44
CA ASP A 355 16.31 25.75 -10.79
C ASP A 355 17.25 24.69 -11.38
N GLU A 356 18.07 25.13 -12.35
CA GLU A 356 19.04 24.25 -13.00
C GLU A 356 19.89 23.52 -11.96
N ALA A 357 20.03 22.20 -12.16
CA ALA A 357 20.84 21.40 -11.29
C ALA A 357 22.28 21.91 -11.34
N PHE A 358 22.90 22.06 -10.17
CA PHE A 358 24.33 22.37 -10.10
C PHE A 358 25.10 21.25 -10.81
N ASP A 359 25.88 21.57 -11.85
CA ASP A 359 26.72 20.57 -12.54
C ASP A 359 27.75 20.01 -11.53
N PRO A 360 27.65 18.71 -11.14
CA PRO A 360 28.57 18.10 -10.18
C PRO A 360 30.03 18.11 -10.68
N THR A 361 30.22 18.21 -12.00
CA THR A 361 31.55 18.35 -12.58
C THR A 361 32.17 19.69 -12.22
N THR A 362 31.40 20.73 -11.89
CA THR A 362 31.91 22.01 -11.39
C THR A 362 32.60 21.86 -10.04
N PHE A 363 32.01 21.11 -9.11
CA PHE A 363 32.64 20.80 -7.81
C PHE A 363 33.84 19.87 -7.97
N THR A 364 33.74 18.87 -8.84
CA THR A 364 34.83 17.90 -9.07
C THR A 364 36.04 18.56 -9.74
N LYS A 365 35.80 19.42 -10.75
CA LYS A 365 36.84 20.19 -11.45
C LYS A 365 37.49 21.25 -10.55
N ASN A 366 36.75 21.81 -9.59
CA ASN A 366 37.25 22.82 -8.65
C ASN A 366 37.58 22.26 -7.25
N ARG A 367 37.53 20.94 -7.05
CA ARG A 367 37.71 20.30 -5.73
C ARG A 367 38.99 20.75 -5.05
N GLN A 368 40.09 20.76 -5.80
CA GLN A 368 41.40 21.13 -5.26
C GLN A 368 41.42 22.62 -4.86
N ARG A 369 40.89 23.53 -5.70
CA ARG A 369 40.74 24.96 -5.33
C ARG A 369 39.85 25.17 -4.11
N LEU A 370 38.76 24.43 -3.97
CA LEU A 370 37.83 24.56 -2.84
C LEU A 370 38.45 24.07 -1.52
N LEU A 371 39.32 23.05 -1.58
CA LEU A 371 40.09 22.56 -0.44
C LEU A 371 41.29 23.45 -0.12
N ASP A 372 41.99 23.96 -1.14
CA ASP A 372 43.19 24.79 -0.98
C ASP A 372 42.88 26.21 -0.49
N HIS A 373 41.66 26.71 -0.72
CA HIS A 373 41.23 28.04 -0.27
C HIS A 373 40.44 28.02 1.04
N ASP A 374 40.43 26.90 1.78
CA ASP A 374 39.68 26.72 3.03
C ASP A 374 38.17 27.03 2.91
N ILE A 375 37.63 27.13 1.69
CA ILE A 375 36.22 27.48 1.43
C ILE A 375 35.32 26.42 2.04
N ALA A 376 35.72 25.14 2.01
CA ALA A 376 34.99 24.07 2.66
C ALA A 376 34.93 24.29 4.19
N ASP A 377 36.04 24.67 4.82
CA ASP A 377 36.11 24.88 6.27
C ASP A 377 35.36 26.15 6.69
N GLU A 378 35.47 27.25 5.94
CA GLU A 378 34.66 28.46 6.16
C GLU A 378 33.17 28.19 5.92
N PHE A 379 32.82 27.43 4.90
CA PHE A 379 31.45 27.01 4.63
C PHE A 379 30.90 26.14 5.75
N PHE A 380 31.62 25.11 6.18
CA PHE A 380 31.19 24.26 7.30
C PHE A 380 31.20 25.02 8.63
N ALA A 381 32.09 25.98 8.84
CA ALA A 381 32.08 26.89 10.00
C ALA A 381 30.90 27.86 9.95
N ALA A 382 30.51 28.37 8.78
CA ALA A 382 29.32 29.20 8.58
C ALA A 382 28.03 28.39 8.80
N VAL A 383 27.95 27.16 8.28
CA VAL A 383 26.84 26.23 8.53
C VAL A 383 26.76 25.85 10.01
N SER A 384 27.91 25.59 10.65
CA SER A 384 27.98 25.24 12.08
C SER A 384 27.67 26.43 13.00
N SER A 385 28.06 27.65 12.64
CA SER A 385 27.73 28.87 13.40
C SER A 385 26.25 29.26 13.25
N ARG A 386 25.61 28.94 12.11
CA ARG A 386 24.15 29.02 11.96
C ARG A 386 23.41 27.96 12.78
N ARG A 387 24.01 26.77 13.02
CA ARG A 387 23.46 25.77 13.96
C ARG A 387 23.43 26.27 15.41
N SER A 388 24.32 27.18 15.81
CA SER A 388 24.30 27.78 17.16
C SER A 388 23.02 28.55 17.48
N CYS A 389 22.24 28.95 16.47
CA CYS A 389 20.94 29.59 16.66
C CYS A 389 19.74 28.62 16.61
N VAL A 390 19.93 27.34 16.30
CA VAL A 390 18.80 26.40 16.02
C VAL A 390 18.93 25.05 16.75
N VAL A 391 19.90 24.83 17.62
CA VAL A 391 20.07 23.50 18.28
C VAL A 391 19.59 23.49 19.73
N THR A 392 18.29 23.25 19.90
CA THR A 392 17.81 22.23 20.85
C THR A 392 16.84 21.30 20.14
N CYS A 393 17.35 20.45 19.25
CA CYS A 393 16.63 19.24 18.85
C CYS A 393 17.64 18.14 18.48
N HIS A 394 17.70 17.10 19.31
CA HIS A 394 18.48 15.89 19.06
C HIS A 394 17.86 15.09 17.91
N ARG A 395 18.44 15.19 16.69
CA ARG A 395 18.50 14.09 15.72
C ARG A 395 19.83 14.20 14.96
N ILE A 396 20.78 13.35 15.34
CA ILE A 396 22.05 13.18 14.63
C ILE A 396 21.75 12.40 13.35
N ILE A 397 21.82 13.08 12.20
CA ILE A 397 22.03 12.44 10.90
C ILE A 397 23.54 12.17 10.83
N SER A 398 23.91 10.90 10.91
CA SER A 398 25.28 10.44 10.64
C SER A 398 25.40 10.12 9.15
N LEU A 399 25.89 11.06 8.36
CA LEU A 399 26.51 10.78 7.07
C LEU A 399 27.98 10.42 7.35
N SER A 400 28.27 9.12 7.39
CA SER A 400 29.65 8.62 7.32
C SER A 400 29.74 7.48 6.32
N THR A 401 30.05 7.82 5.08
CA THR A 401 30.80 6.94 4.18
C THR A 401 32.13 6.57 4.85
N GLY A 402 32.45 5.29 4.99
CA GLY A 402 33.80 4.89 5.38
C GLY A 402 33.94 3.46 5.92
N LEU A 403 34.63 2.63 5.12
CA LEU A 403 35.40 1.44 5.49
C LEU A 403 35.71 1.34 7.00
N CYS A 404 35.22 0.29 7.66
CA CYS A 404 35.64 -0.04 9.02
C CYS A 404 36.89 -0.94 8.98
N CYS A 405 38.08 -0.34 8.82
CA CYS A 405 39.33 -0.94 9.26
C CYS A 405 39.40 -0.85 10.79
N ARG A 406 39.10 -1.94 11.50
CA ARG A 406 39.34 -2.05 12.95
C ARG A 406 40.85 -2.12 13.23
N ARG A 407 41.46 -1.00 13.65
CA ARG A 407 42.67 -0.99 14.49
C ARG A 407 42.32 -0.35 15.83
N GLY A 408 42.45 -1.15 16.90
CA GLY A 408 42.04 -0.79 18.24
C GLY A 408 43.02 0.10 19.00
N ARG A 409 42.59 0.54 20.19
CA ARG A 409 43.48 0.85 21.31
C ARG A 409 42.90 0.25 22.59
N ARG A 410 43.54 -0.82 23.04
CA ARG A 410 43.50 -1.33 24.41
C ARG A 410 44.21 -0.34 25.33
N THR A 411 43.60 -0.03 26.46
CA THR A 411 44.26 0.59 27.61
C THR A 411 45.16 -0.45 28.31
N ARG A 412 46.41 -0.06 28.56
CA ARG A 412 47.41 -0.82 29.31
C ARG A 412 46.94 -1.06 30.75
N ALA A 413 46.91 -2.32 31.16
CA ALA A 413 47.22 -2.73 32.53
C ALA A 413 48.10 -3.99 32.45
N SER A 414 49.15 -3.98 33.26
CA SER A 414 50.33 -4.85 33.28
C SER A 414 50.05 -6.33 33.59
N ASN A 415 50.68 -7.22 32.82
CA ASN A 415 50.90 -8.64 33.16
C ASN A 415 52.13 -8.79 34.09
N PRO A 416 52.23 -9.92 34.80
CA PRO A 416 53.20 -10.94 34.36
C PRO A 416 52.57 -12.34 34.27
N THR A 417 52.60 -12.97 33.09
CA THR A 417 53.46 -14.11 32.74
C THR A 417 53.18 -15.39 33.54
N THR A 418 52.51 -16.36 32.90
CA THR A 418 52.97 -17.75 32.74
C THR A 418 51.94 -18.55 31.92
N ALA A 419 52.43 -19.33 30.97
CA ALA A 419 51.75 -20.44 30.29
C ALA A 419 52.80 -21.56 30.21
N PRO A 420 52.51 -22.79 29.73
CA PRO A 420 51.23 -23.36 29.26
C PRO A 420 50.96 -24.77 29.85
N ALA A 421 49.85 -25.44 29.48
CA ALA A 421 49.84 -26.85 29.03
C ALA A 421 48.42 -27.44 28.83
N THR A 422 48.19 -27.93 27.60
CA THR A 422 47.65 -29.25 27.20
C THR A 422 46.23 -29.74 27.56
N THR A 423 45.51 -30.08 26.46
CA THR A 423 44.76 -31.33 26.17
C THR A 423 43.57 -31.74 27.04
N GLY A 424 42.48 -32.19 26.39
CA GLY A 424 41.58 -33.17 26.99
C GLY A 424 40.14 -33.12 26.49
N THR A 425 39.87 -33.90 25.46
CA THR A 425 38.55 -34.44 25.09
C THR A 425 37.81 -35.09 26.26
N ALA A 426 36.47 -35.02 26.27
CA ALA A 426 35.54 -36.17 26.27
C ALA A 426 34.23 -35.91 27.05
N THR A 427 33.11 -36.16 26.34
CA THR A 427 31.91 -36.93 26.73
C THR A 427 31.36 -36.86 28.16
N GLY A 428 30.04 -36.67 28.29
CA GLY A 428 29.35 -37.11 29.50
C GLY A 428 27.92 -36.61 29.67
N SER A 429 26.98 -37.45 29.26
CA SER A 429 25.54 -37.34 29.46
C SER A 429 25.07 -37.22 30.92
N ARG A 430 23.91 -36.57 31.13
CA ARG A 430 22.70 -37.02 31.89
C ARG A 430 22.09 -35.93 32.78
N ALA A 431 20.86 -35.59 32.38
CA ALA A 431 19.65 -35.38 33.16
C ALA A 431 19.74 -35.32 34.70
N ALA A 432 19.14 -34.27 35.28
CA ALA A 432 18.00 -34.35 36.21
C ALA A 432 17.69 -32.97 36.83
N THR A 433 16.52 -32.41 36.51
CA THR A 433 15.70 -31.61 37.45
C THR A 433 15.07 -32.56 38.49
N PRO A 434 14.46 -32.12 39.62
CA PRO A 434 14.06 -30.75 40.01
C PRO A 434 14.38 -30.39 41.47
N ARG A 435 14.24 -29.11 41.86
CA ARG A 435 13.60 -28.75 43.14
C ARG A 435 13.32 -27.25 43.28
N SER A 436 12.07 -27.00 43.60
CA SER A 436 11.45 -25.78 44.10
C SER A 436 12.09 -25.30 45.40
N ILE A 437 12.45 -24.02 45.50
CA ILE A 437 12.54 -23.29 46.77
C ILE A 437 11.93 -21.89 46.61
N SER A 438 11.12 -21.57 47.62
CA SER A 438 10.31 -20.39 47.90
C SER A 438 11.03 -19.04 47.76
N LYS A 439 10.35 -18.08 47.12
CA LYS A 439 10.71 -16.65 47.15
C LYS A 439 10.22 -16.01 48.46
N ALA A 440 11.15 -15.66 49.33
CA ALA A 440 10.91 -14.76 50.45
C ALA A 440 10.81 -13.31 49.94
N ARG A 441 9.81 -12.59 50.45
CA ARG A 441 9.61 -11.13 50.31
C ARG A 441 10.77 -10.37 50.97
N SER A 442 11.31 -9.37 50.29
CA SER A 442 11.93 -8.23 50.95
C SER A 442 11.52 -6.94 50.25
N GLY A 443 10.86 -6.07 51.02
CA GLY A 443 10.45 -4.74 50.59
C GLY A 443 11.64 -3.80 50.57
N ARG A 444 11.71 -2.96 49.53
CA ARG A 444 12.41 -1.67 49.57
C ARG A 444 11.56 -0.64 48.84
N THR A 445 11.07 0.30 49.64
CA THR A 445 10.39 1.54 49.29
C THR A 445 11.27 2.42 48.39
N ARG A 446 10.73 2.90 47.27
CA ARG A 446 11.31 3.98 46.45
C ARG A 446 10.67 5.32 46.83
N PRO A 447 11.41 6.44 46.91
CA PRO A 447 10.85 7.75 47.21
C PRO A 447 10.17 8.37 45.98
N THR A 448 9.08 9.10 46.24
CA THR A 448 8.25 9.86 45.31
C THR A 448 8.94 11.14 44.81
N PRO A 449 8.77 11.56 43.54
CA PRO A 449 9.17 12.89 43.09
C PRO A 449 8.11 13.93 43.45
N ARG A 450 8.56 15.06 44.00
CA ARG A 450 7.77 16.22 44.40
C ARG A 450 7.06 16.87 43.19
N ARG A 451 5.77 17.18 43.36
CA ARG A 451 4.99 18.09 42.52
C ARG A 451 5.49 19.53 42.72
N LEU A 452 5.80 20.24 41.62
CA LEU A 452 5.88 21.69 41.61
C LEU A 452 4.58 22.25 41.00
N ILE A 453 3.86 23.04 41.79
CA ILE A 453 2.71 23.85 41.39
C ILE A 453 3.24 25.24 41.09
N LEU A 454 2.97 25.81 39.91
CA LEU A 454 2.97 27.26 39.70
C LEU A 454 1.81 27.70 38.79
N ARG A 455 1.28 28.87 39.13
CA ARG A 455 -0.07 29.38 38.90
C ARG A 455 -0.28 30.08 37.55
N ARG A 456 -1.58 30.25 37.23
CA ARG A 456 -2.20 31.12 36.21
C ARG A 456 -1.77 32.59 36.27
N CYS A 457 -1.68 33.20 35.08
CA CYS A 457 -2.03 34.59 34.66
C CYS A 457 -1.63 34.68 33.16
N CYS A 458 -2.31 35.30 32.19
CA CYS A 458 -3.37 36.30 32.13
C CYS A 458 -4.16 36.15 30.80
N SER A 459 -5.34 36.76 30.80
CA SER A 459 -6.30 36.98 29.72
C SER A 459 -5.83 37.96 28.63
N ALA A 460 -6.19 37.73 27.36
CA ALA A 460 -6.76 38.74 26.44
C ALA A 460 -7.11 38.13 25.06
N SER A 461 -8.35 38.36 24.63
CA SER A 461 -8.82 38.47 23.24
C SER A 461 -9.50 39.85 23.12
N PRO A 462 -10.02 40.33 21.97
CA PRO A 462 -9.96 39.86 20.57
C PRO A 462 -9.64 40.99 19.54
N THR A 463 -9.39 40.67 18.26
CA THR A 463 -9.93 41.43 17.10
C THR A 463 -9.69 40.70 15.75
N ARG A 464 -10.57 41.00 14.80
CA ARG A 464 -10.98 40.27 13.59
C ARG A 464 -10.24 40.64 12.27
N LEU A 465 -10.09 39.60 11.42
CA LEU A 465 -10.31 39.54 9.94
C LEU A 465 -9.26 40.17 8.97
N PRO A 466 -9.33 39.88 7.65
CA PRO A 466 -9.22 38.58 6.97
C PRO A 466 -8.13 38.62 5.86
N ARG A 467 -7.70 37.47 5.31
CA ARG A 467 -7.39 37.32 3.86
C ARG A 467 -6.93 35.90 3.51
N SER A 468 -7.55 35.43 2.45
CA SER A 468 -7.31 34.27 1.59
C SER A 468 -5.84 34.07 1.18
N CYS A 469 -5.38 32.81 1.18
CA CYS A 469 -4.33 32.34 0.28
C CYS A 469 -4.58 30.87 -0.08
N PRO A 470 -4.45 30.47 -1.36
CA PRO A 470 -4.80 29.14 -1.84
C PRO A 470 -3.71 28.13 -1.52
N THR A 471 -4.10 26.97 -0.99
CA THR A 471 -3.25 25.81 -0.78
C THR A 471 -3.04 25.08 -2.10
N TRP A 472 -1.81 25.09 -2.60
CA TRP A 472 -1.35 24.13 -3.61
C TRP A 472 -0.96 22.83 -2.89
N GLY A 473 -1.73 21.77 -3.13
CA GLY A 473 -1.37 20.41 -2.76
C GLY A 473 -0.34 19.87 -3.75
N ILE A 474 0.71 19.25 -3.22
CA ILE A 474 1.62 18.41 -3.99
C ILE A 474 1.34 16.98 -3.49
N CYS A 475 0.73 16.19 -4.37
CA CYS A 475 0.50 14.75 -4.24
C CYS A 475 1.76 13.95 -4.56
#